data_AF-A0A969T5V7-F1
#
_entry.id   AF-A0A969T5V7-F1
#
_cell.length_a   1.000
_cell.length_b   1.000
_cell.length_c   1.000
_cell.angle_alpha   90.00
_cell.angle_beta   90.00
_cell.angle_gamma   90.00
#
_symmetry.space_group_name_H-M   'P 1'
#
loop_
_entity.id
_entity.type
_entity.pdbx_description
1 polymer ?
#
loop_
_entity_poly.entity_id
_entity_poly.type
_entity_poly.pdbx_seq_one_letter_code
_entity_poly.pdbx_strand_id
1 'polypeptide(L)'
;MSNERMADMLPFDFQPDHWGLAAIQVKPEGHILFTDTSKNKDIPFEKAYLHMDRTHYQAGENIWFKAYLTDAVSQKLSVNSNNLYVELISPDLKIIDRKTLRMETGLGNGDF
;
A
#
# COMPACT_ATOMS: atom_id res chain seq x y z
N MET A 1 25.50 -12.94 -34.40
CA MET A 1 24.10 -12.69 -33.95
C MET A 1 23.96 -13.32 -32.57
N SER A 2 24.52 -12.65 -31.56
CA SER A 2 24.47 -13.08 -30.17
C SER A 2 23.16 -12.60 -29.57
N ASN A 3 22.15 -13.46 -29.60
CA ASN A 3 20.87 -13.12 -29.01
C ASN A 3 20.88 -13.61 -27.55
N GLU A 4 21.14 -12.61 -26.71
CA GLU A 4 20.70 -12.49 -25.31
C GLU A 4 21.49 -13.28 -24.26
N ARG A 5 21.95 -12.52 -23.26
CA ARG A 5 22.87 -12.94 -22.21
C ARG A 5 22.05 -13.52 -21.05
N MET A 6 22.67 -14.36 -20.23
CA MET A 6 22.06 -14.99 -19.04
C MET A 6 21.58 -14.00 -17.95
N ALA A 7 21.56 -12.70 -18.23
CA ALA A 7 20.98 -11.65 -17.39
C ALA A 7 19.47 -11.45 -17.61
N ASP A 8 18.88 -12.02 -18.68
CA ASP A 8 17.47 -11.82 -19.04
C ASP A 8 16.51 -12.92 -18.51
N MET A 9 17.01 -13.89 -17.72
CA MET A 9 16.19 -14.98 -17.16
C MET A 9 15.97 -14.90 -15.63
N LEU A 10 16.14 -13.73 -15.04
CA LEU A 10 15.69 -13.48 -13.67
C LEU A 10 14.53 -12.47 -13.70
N PRO A 11 13.37 -12.81 -13.12
CA PRO A 11 12.31 -11.82 -12.96
C PRO A 11 12.80 -10.72 -12.00
N PHE A 12 12.21 -9.53 -12.12
CA PHE A 12 12.60 -8.30 -11.40
C PHE A 12 12.56 -8.46 -9.85
N ASP A 13 12.05 -9.58 -9.34
CA ASP A 13 11.80 -9.92 -7.94
C ASP A 13 12.63 -11.11 -7.41
N PHE A 14 13.77 -11.44 -8.02
CA PHE A 14 14.68 -12.46 -7.49
C PHE A 14 15.30 -12.08 -6.12
N GLN A 15 15.06 -12.89 -5.09
CA GLN A 15 15.79 -12.87 -3.81
C GLN A 15 16.16 -14.30 -3.36
N PRO A 16 17.46 -14.63 -3.17
CA PRO A 16 17.87 -15.94 -2.67
C PRO A 16 17.68 -16.02 -1.14
N ASP A 17 16.92 -17.01 -0.69
CA ASP A 17 16.46 -17.18 0.69
C ASP A 17 17.32 -18.19 1.47
N HIS A 18 18.44 -17.73 2.01
CA HIS A 18 19.11 -18.31 3.19
C HIS A 18 19.97 -17.19 3.78
N TRP A 19 19.93 -16.87 5.08
CA TRP A 19 20.38 -17.70 6.19
C TRP A 19 19.70 -17.28 7.51
N GLY A 20 18.69 -18.03 7.95
CA GLY A 20 18.06 -17.82 9.25
C GLY A 20 17.45 -19.12 9.76
N LEU A 21 18.17 -19.77 10.66
CA LEU A 21 17.81 -21.05 11.28
C LEU A 21 16.50 -20.92 12.09
N ALA A 22 15.35 -21.08 11.45
CA ALA A 22 14.09 -21.38 12.14
C ALA A 22 13.93 -22.91 12.18
N ALA A 23 13.95 -23.45 13.40
CA ALA A 23 14.02 -24.86 13.75
C ALA A 23 13.21 -25.81 12.85
N ILE A 24 13.92 -26.73 12.19
CA ILE A 24 13.32 -27.93 11.62
C ILE A 24 12.95 -28.85 12.80
N GLN A 25 11.69 -28.81 13.24
CA GLN A 25 11.16 -29.84 14.14
C GLN A 25 10.58 -30.97 13.28
N VAL A 26 11.37 -32.01 13.00
CA VAL A 26 10.89 -33.22 12.32
C VAL A 26 10.03 -34.02 13.29
N LYS A 27 8.75 -34.26 12.96
CA LYS A 27 7.98 -35.35 13.57
C LYS A 27 8.28 -36.68 12.85
N PRO A 28 8.31 -37.83 13.54
CA PRO A 28 8.80 -39.10 12.98
C PRO A 28 7.96 -39.69 11.83
N GLU A 29 6.79 -39.11 11.54
CA GLU A 29 5.82 -39.59 10.55
C GLU A 29 5.95 -38.98 9.12
N GLY A 30 7.09 -38.38 8.76
CA GLY A 30 7.46 -38.20 7.35
C GLY A 30 6.69 -37.15 6.53
N HIS A 31 5.86 -36.31 7.15
CA HIS A 31 5.24 -35.16 6.48
C HIS A 31 6.02 -33.88 6.79
N ILE A 32 6.66 -33.29 5.77
CA ILE A 32 7.31 -31.97 5.87
C ILE A 32 6.20 -30.91 5.77
N LEU A 33 5.89 -30.25 6.88
CA LEU A 33 5.03 -29.06 6.91
C LEU A 33 5.88 -27.83 6.63
N PHE A 34 5.82 -27.32 5.40
CA PHE A 34 6.32 -25.99 5.09
C PHE A 34 5.34 -24.96 5.67
N THR A 35 5.70 -24.36 6.81
CA THR A 35 5.01 -23.16 7.28
C THR A 35 5.77 -21.97 6.73
N ASP A 36 5.26 -21.40 5.63
CA ASP A 36 5.77 -20.15 5.09
C ASP A 36 5.65 -19.07 6.17
N THR A 37 6.79 -18.71 6.76
CA THR A 37 6.89 -17.73 7.83
C THR A 37 7.42 -16.38 7.33
N SER A 38 7.36 -16.11 6.02
CA SER A 38 7.66 -14.79 5.49
C SER A 38 6.44 -13.88 5.59
N LYS A 39 6.07 -13.50 6.81
CA LYS A 39 5.36 -12.24 6.99
C LYS A 39 6.38 -11.14 6.74
N ASN A 40 6.42 -10.60 5.52
CA ASN A 40 6.97 -9.26 5.28
C ASN A 40 6.10 -8.27 6.06
N LYS A 41 6.38 -8.15 7.37
CA LYS A 41 5.51 -7.54 8.38
C LYS A 41 5.72 -6.03 8.49
N ASP A 42 6.70 -5.49 7.76
CA ASP A 42 7.23 -4.17 8.05
C ASP A 42 6.60 -3.04 7.23
N ILE A 43 5.86 -3.36 6.16
CA ILE A 43 5.11 -2.37 5.38
C ILE A 43 3.63 -2.75 5.41
N PRO A 44 2.75 -1.96 6.06
CA PRO A 44 1.33 -2.23 6.06
C PRO A 44 0.79 -2.10 4.64
N PHE A 45 0.08 -3.12 4.17
CA PHE A 45 -0.55 -3.07 2.86
C PHE A 45 -1.91 -2.36 3.00
N GLU A 46 -1.93 -1.07 2.70
CA GLU A 46 -3.09 -0.20 2.89
C GLU A 46 -3.65 0.31 1.56
N LYS A 47 -4.95 0.64 1.55
CA LYS A 47 -5.63 1.34 0.47
C LYS A 47 -6.19 2.66 1.00
N ALA A 48 -5.98 3.73 0.24
CA ALA A 48 -6.54 5.05 0.54
C ALA A 48 -7.76 5.32 -0.35
N TYR A 49 -8.82 5.85 0.26
CA TYR A 49 -10.04 6.26 -0.43
C TYR A 49 -10.39 7.69 -0.04
N LEU A 50 -10.90 8.45 -1.01
CA LEU A 50 -11.45 9.78 -0.81
C LEU A 50 -12.93 9.78 -1.20
N HIS A 51 -13.78 10.30 -0.33
CA HIS A 51 -15.20 10.53 -0.58
C HIS A 51 -15.44 12.03 -0.56
N MET A 52 -15.74 12.58 -1.73
CA MET A 52 -16.07 13.99 -1.92
C MET A 52 -17.55 14.25 -1.57
N ASP A 53 -17.88 15.45 -1.12
CA ASP A 53 -19.27 15.81 -0.83
C ASP A 53 -20.14 15.89 -2.11
N ARG A 54 -19.53 16.14 -3.27
CA ARG A 54 -20.19 16.29 -4.57
C ARG A 54 -19.40 15.66 -5.70
N THR A 55 -20.08 15.42 -6.82
CA THR A 55 -19.45 14.92 -8.06
C THR A 55 -19.00 16.03 -9.01
N HIS A 56 -19.51 17.26 -8.84
CA HIS A 56 -19.22 18.41 -9.68
C HIS A 56 -19.15 19.66 -8.83
N TYR A 57 -18.23 20.56 -9.18
CA TYR A 57 -18.00 21.84 -8.50
C TYR A 57 -17.94 22.96 -9.54
N GLN A 58 -18.49 24.11 -9.18
CA GLN A 58 -18.34 25.36 -9.93
C GLN A 58 -17.12 26.14 -9.44
N ALA A 59 -16.66 27.08 -10.27
CA ALA A 59 -15.55 27.94 -9.90
C ALA A 59 -15.87 28.73 -8.62
N GLY A 60 -14.97 28.69 -7.65
CA GLY A 60 -15.12 29.35 -6.35
C GLY A 60 -15.82 28.51 -5.28
N GLU A 61 -16.25 27.28 -5.59
CA GLU A 61 -16.73 26.34 -4.56
C GLU A 61 -15.57 25.60 -3.88
N ASN A 62 -15.71 25.35 -2.58
CA ASN A 62 -14.79 24.51 -1.82
C ASN A 62 -15.09 23.03 -2.05
N ILE A 63 -14.04 22.22 -2.16
CA ILE A 63 -14.15 20.76 -2.31
C ILE A 63 -13.98 20.13 -0.94
N TRP A 64 -15.06 19.64 -0.33
CA TRP A 64 -14.98 18.94 0.96
C TRP A 64 -14.84 17.44 0.74
N PHE A 65 -13.99 16.78 1.52
CA PHE A 65 -13.82 15.34 1.41
C PHE A 65 -13.48 14.65 2.72
N LYS A 66 -13.88 13.37 2.79
CA LYS A 66 -13.50 12.42 3.84
C LYS A 66 -12.54 11.39 3.29
N ALA A 67 -11.46 11.15 4.02
CA ALA A 67 -10.44 10.17 3.71
C ALA A 67 -10.58 8.91 4.58
N TYR A 68 -10.26 7.76 3.98
CA TYR A 68 -10.27 6.45 4.64
C TYR A 68 -8.98 5.72 4.30
N LEU A 69 -8.30 5.17 5.29
CA LEU A 69 -7.24 4.18 5.15
C LEU A 69 -7.78 2.83 5.59
N THR A 70 -7.65 1.83 4.72
CA THR A 70 -8.09 0.46 5.02
C THR A 70 -6.97 -0.53 4.80
N ASP A 71 -6.92 -1.58 5.60
CA ASP A 71 -6.09 -2.75 5.33
C ASP A 71 -6.56 -3.42 4.03
N ALA A 72 -5.62 -3.69 3.12
CA ALA A 72 -5.94 -4.09 1.76
C ALA A 72 -6.60 -5.48 1.66
N VAL A 73 -6.40 -6.35 2.65
CA VAL A 73 -6.91 -7.72 2.71
C VAL A 73 -8.27 -7.76 3.43
N SER A 74 -8.32 -7.23 4.64
CA SER A 74 -9.51 -7.27 5.50
C SER A 74 -10.52 -6.18 5.19
N GLN A 75 -10.13 -5.14 4.45
CA GLN A 75 -10.93 -3.95 4.13
C GLN A 75 -11.45 -3.20 5.37
N LYS A 76 -10.86 -3.46 6.54
CA LYS A 76 -11.14 -2.74 7.77
C LYS A 76 -10.30 -1.47 7.84
N LEU A 77 -10.75 -0.48 8.60
CA LEU A 77 -9.97 0.72 8.85
C LEU A 77 -8.60 0.35 9.42
N SER A 78 -7.55 0.90 8.80
CA SER A 78 -6.17 0.67 9.21
C SER A 78 -5.71 1.76 10.17
N VAL A 79 -4.95 1.36 11.18
CA VAL A 79 -4.35 2.26 12.18
C VAL A 79 -2.82 2.29 12.06
N ASN A 80 -2.27 1.71 10.99
CA ASN A 80 -0.83 1.60 10.82
C ASN A 80 -0.21 2.92 10.36
N SER A 81 -0.88 3.66 9.47
CA SER A 81 -0.43 4.98 8.99
C SER A 81 -1.25 6.14 9.56
N ASN A 82 -0.56 7.20 9.95
CA ASN A 82 -1.15 8.40 10.58
C ASN A 82 -1.19 9.64 9.68
N ASN A 83 -0.52 9.63 8.52
CA ASN A 83 -0.50 10.78 7.60
C ASN A 83 -0.94 10.33 6.21
N LEU A 84 -1.83 11.10 5.59
CA LEU A 84 -2.23 10.93 4.20
C LEU A 84 -1.92 12.20 3.43
N TYR A 85 -1.11 12.09 2.37
CA TYR A 85 -0.79 13.18 1.47
C TYR A 85 -1.79 13.20 0.31
N VAL A 86 -2.42 14.34 0.07
CA VAL A 86 -3.43 14.52 -0.98
C VAL A 86 -3.03 15.71 -1.83
N GLU A 87 -3.00 15.53 -3.15
CA GLU A 87 -2.71 16.60 -4.11
C GLU A 87 -3.93 16.83 -5.00
N LEU A 88 -4.33 18.09 -5.15
CA LEU A 88 -5.33 18.50 -6.14
C LEU A 88 -4.60 18.80 -7.45
N ILE A 89 -4.91 18.03 -8.49
CA ILE A 89 -4.23 18.13 -9.79
C ILE A 89 -5.21 18.67 -10.83
N SER A 90 -4.78 19.67 -11.60
CA SER A 90 -5.56 20.25 -12.69
C SER A 90 -5.63 19.31 -13.91
N PRO A 91 -6.57 19.54 -14.85
CA PRO A 91 -6.61 18.80 -16.11
C PRO A 91 -5.32 18.87 -16.93
N ASP A 92 -4.54 19.95 -16.78
CA ASP A 92 -3.23 20.14 -17.41
C ASP A 92 -2.08 19.44 -16.65
N LEU A 93 -2.41 18.56 -15.70
CA LEU A 93 -1.47 17.82 -14.85
C LEU A 93 -0.60 18.71 -13.95
N LYS A 94 -1.09 19.90 -13.60
CA LYS A 94 -0.42 20.80 -12.66
C LYS A 94 -0.99 20.62 -11.26
N ILE A 95 -0.12 20.54 -10.27
CA ILE A 95 -0.54 20.53 -8.86
C ILE A 95 -1.05 21.93 -8.50
N ILE A 96 -2.32 22.01 -8.13
CA ILE A 96 -3.00 23.24 -7.71
C ILE A 96 -2.74 23.49 -6.22
N ASP A 97 -2.92 22.46 -5.39
CA ASP A 97 -2.69 22.50 -3.95
C ASP A 97 -2.27 21.13 -3.41
N ARG A 98 -1.65 21.11 -2.22
CA ARG A 98 -1.25 19.89 -1.49
C ARG A 98 -1.68 19.99 -0.03
N LYS A 99 -2.25 18.92 0.50
CA LYS A 99 -2.55 18.81 1.92
C LYS A 99 -1.98 17.54 2.53
N THR A 100 -1.49 17.67 3.76
CA THR A 100 -1.12 16.53 4.61
C THR A 100 -2.21 16.39 5.67
N LEU A 101 -2.97 15.30 5.60
CA LEU A 101 -4.03 15.00 6.54
C LEU A 101 -3.51 14.10 7.65
N ARG A 102 -3.79 14.47 8.89
CA ARG A 102 -3.64 13.56 10.02
C ARG A 102 -4.82 12.58 10.03
N MET A 103 -4.49 11.31 9.95
CA MET A 103 -5.45 10.21 10.01
C MET A 103 -5.60 9.76 11.47
N GLU A 104 -6.84 9.62 11.91
CA GLU A 104 -7.21 9.12 13.23
C GLU A 104 -8.04 7.86 13.06
N THR A 105 -7.50 6.72 13.52
CA THR A 105 -8.15 5.40 13.38
C THR A 105 -8.55 5.09 11.93
N GLY A 106 -7.66 5.45 10.99
CA GLY A 106 -7.90 5.25 9.56
C GLY A 106 -8.87 6.23 8.91
N LEU A 107 -9.26 7.31 9.59
CA LEU A 107 -10.18 8.34 9.06
C LEU A 107 -9.54 9.72 9.07
N GLY A 108 -9.87 10.56 8.09
CA GLY A 108 -9.42 11.95 8.03
C GLY A 108 -10.44 12.79 7.28
N ASN A 109 -10.42 14.12 7.47
CA ASN A 109 -11.25 15.05 6.70
C ASN A 109 -10.35 16.16 6.15
N GLY A 110 -10.69 16.67 4.98
CA GLY A 110 -10.00 17.79 4.37
C GLY A 110 -10.92 18.56 3.42
N ASP A 111 -10.40 19.69 2.97
CA ASP A 111 -11.02 20.56 1.99
C ASP A 111 -9.98 21.02 0.96
N PHE A 112 -10.38 21.71 -0.11
CA PHE A 112 -9.53 22.49 -1.01
C PHE A 112 -10.23 23.79 -1.38
#